data_AF-A0AA42DS42-F1
#
_entry.id   AF-A0AA42DS42-F1
#
_cell.length_a   1.000
_cell.length_b   1.000
_cell.length_c   1.000
_cell.angle_alpha   90.00
_cell.angle_beta   90.00
_cell.angle_gamma   90.00
#
_symmetry.space_group_name_H-M   'P 1'
#
loop_
_entity.id
_entity.type
_entity.pdbx_description
1 polymer ?
#
loop_
_entity_poly.entity_id
_entity_poly.type
_entity_poly.pdbx_seq_one_letter_code
_entity_poly.pdbx_strand_id
1 'polypeptide(L)'
;MKRKLIKQSLILALIFVLFVPSIKATASISNQQLEKSIDKIENIRKQYMSISQNGYINHFQQKSNKSNIDLVHVYISQISDIRTELEEYKKNDLDKFAKRKITTLIAITLYLEDMGQNLIDYLSETKVQDQVDYYDIHLRINSFILSALTNVKDELSLK
;
A
#
# COMPACT_ATOMS: atom_id res chain seq x y z
N MET A 1 17.28 13.15 30.04
CA MET A 1 18.17 12.11 29.46
C MET A 1 17.97 10.78 30.19
N LYS A 2 17.43 9.76 29.52
CA LYS A 2 18.06 8.44 29.31
C LYS A 2 17.09 7.53 28.52
N ARG A 3 17.70 6.73 27.64
CA ARG A 3 17.14 6.11 26.43
C ARG A 3 16.42 4.79 26.69
N LYS A 4 15.47 4.48 25.79
CA LYS A 4 14.76 3.19 25.63
C LYS A 4 15.75 2.03 25.43
N LEU A 5 15.48 0.90 26.10
CA LEU A 5 16.01 -0.41 25.74
C LEU A 5 14.88 -1.21 25.07
N ILE A 6 15.00 -1.35 23.75
CA ILE A 6 14.34 -2.39 22.96
C ILE A 6 15.24 -3.62 23.06
N LYS A 7 14.70 -4.79 23.39
CA LYS A 7 14.96 -6.07 22.70
C LYS A 7 14.28 -7.26 23.40
N GLN A 8 13.75 -8.15 22.56
CA GLN A 8 13.49 -9.58 22.78
C GLN A 8 12.27 -10.00 23.61
N SER A 9 11.10 -10.06 22.96
CA SER A 9 10.02 -11.01 23.32
C SER A 9 9.10 -11.31 22.12
N LEU A 10 9.64 -11.65 20.95
CA LEU A 10 8.81 -12.07 19.80
C LEU A 10 9.43 -13.24 19.04
N ILE A 11 9.89 -14.26 19.78
CA ILE A 11 10.31 -15.54 19.22
C ILE A 11 9.79 -16.63 20.16
N LEU A 12 8.50 -16.94 20.12
CA LEU A 12 7.89 -18.16 20.71
C LEU A 12 6.38 -18.16 20.46
N ALA A 13 5.97 -18.19 19.19
CA ALA A 13 4.59 -18.55 18.82
C ALA A 13 4.52 -19.14 17.40
N LEU A 14 5.62 -19.73 16.91
CA LEU A 14 5.55 -20.66 15.79
C LEU A 14 5.66 -22.07 16.36
N ILE A 15 4.83 -22.97 15.84
CA ILE A 15 4.75 -24.41 16.12
C ILE A 15 3.68 -24.78 17.17
N PHE A 16 2.42 -24.89 16.72
CA PHE A 16 1.63 -26.13 16.74
C PHE A 16 0.18 -25.83 16.35
N VAL A 17 -0.21 -26.12 15.11
CA VAL A 17 -1.51 -26.76 14.82
C VAL A 17 -1.28 -27.71 13.65
N LEU A 18 -1.08 -28.97 14.01
CA LEU A 18 -1.07 -30.12 13.12
C LEU A 18 -2.51 -30.61 12.90
N PHE A 19 -2.77 -31.03 11.66
CA PHE A 19 -3.85 -31.91 11.17
C PHE A 19 -5.32 -31.47 11.20
N VAL A 20 -5.85 -31.20 9.99
CA VAL A 20 -7.03 -31.88 9.44
C VAL A 20 -6.78 -32.13 7.95
N PRO A 21 -6.86 -33.36 7.41
CA PRO A 21 -6.91 -33.60 5.98
C PRO A 21 -8.36 -33.54 5.51
N SER A 22 -8.72 -32.49 4.79
CA SER A 22 -9.93 -32.46 3.98
C SER A 22 -9.55 -31.98 2.59
N ILE A 23 -9.32 -32.95 1.71
CA ILE A 23 -9.34 -32.73 0.26
C ILE A 23 -10.70 -32.09 -0.04
N LYS A 24 -10.72 -30.84 -0.50
CA LYS A 24 -11.85 -30.24 -1.22
C LYS A 24 -11.42 -28.96 -1.95
N ALA A 25 -11.47 -29.07 -3.28
CA ALA A 25 -11.46 -28.03 -4.30
C ALA A 25 -10.30 -27.02 -4.25
N THR A 26 -9.30 -27.25 -5.10
CA THR A 26 -8.45 -26.18 -5.66
C THR A 26 -9.34 -25.17 -6.36
N ALA A 27 -9.82 -24.18 -5.62
CA ALA A 27 -10.30 -22.95 -6.23
C ALA A 27 -9.09 -22.34 -6.93
N SER A 28 -9.04 -22.44 -8.26
CA SER A 28 -8.24 -21.53 -9.07
C SER A 28 -8.68 -20.14 -8.63
N ILE A 29 -7.85 -19.43 -7.87
CA ILE A 29 -8.07 -18.00 -7.65
C ILE A 29 -8.22 -17.39 -9.03
N SER A 30 -9.36 -16.77 -9.30
CA SER A 30 -9.52 -16.13 -10.58
C SER A 30 -8.52 -14.98 -10.63
N ASN A 31 -7.70 -14.94 -11.68
CA ASN A 31 -6.85 -13.78 -11.98
C ASN A 31 -7.63 -12.46 -11.84
N GLN A 32 -8.95 -12.48 -12.08
CA GLN A 32 -9.87 -11.36 -11.89
C GLN A 32 -9.88 -10.75 -10.49
N GLN A 33 -9.75 -11.54 -9.41
CA GLN A 33 -9.66 -10.98 -8.05
C GLN A 33 -8.36 -10.20 -7.85
N LEU A 34 -7.24 -10.73 -8.34
CA LEU A 34 -5.95 -10.05 -8.30
C LEU A 34 -5.91 -8.81 -9.19
N GLU A 35 -6.49 -8.88 -10.39
CA GLU A 35 -6.66 -7.74 -11.30
C GLU A 35 -7.47 -6.62 -10.64
N LYS A 36 -8.57 -6.96 -9.97
CA LYS A 36 -9.38 -5.96 -9.24
C LYS A 36 -8.57 -5.28 -8.13
N SER A 37 -7.76 -6.02 -7.37
CA SER A 37 -6.89 -5.44 -6.35
C SER A 37 -5.83 -4.53 -6.98
N ILE A 38 -5.23 -4.93 -8.11
CA ILE A 38 -4.26 -4.11 -8.85
C ILE A 38 -4.89 -2.81 -9.33
N ASP A 39 -6.08 -2.86 -9.93
CA ASP A 39 -6.76 -1.67 -10.44
C ASP A 39 -7.15 -0.70 -9.30
N LYS A 40 -7.60 -1.22 -8.15
CA LYS A 40 -7.86 -0.40 -6.95
C LYS A 40 -6.57 0.28 -6.47
N ILE A 41 -5.47 -0.46 -6.36
CA ILE A 41 -4.16 0.04 -5.94
C ILE A 41 -3.66 1.12 -6.91
N GLU A 42 -3.77 0.88 -8.22
CA GLU A 42 -3.37 1.82 -9.26
C GLU A 42 -4.21 3.10 -9.20
N ASN A 43 -5.52 2.98 -8.98
CA ASN A 43 -6.40 4.13 -8.81
C ASN A 43 -5.98 4.97 -7.59
N ILE A 44 -5.78 4.35 -6.43
CA ILE A 44 -5.39 5.08 -5.21
C ILE A 44 -4.05 5.79 -5.40
N ARG A 45 -3.06 5.14 -6.02
CA ARG A 45 -1.79 5.76 -6.38
C ARG A 45 -1.99 7.02 -7.23
N LYS A 46 -2.86 6.96 -8.26
CA LYS A 46 -3.19 8.13 -9.09
C LYS A 46 -3.88 9.23 -8.29
N GLN A 47 -4.76 8.88 -7.35
CA GLN A 47 -5.43 9.87 -6.50
C GLN A 47 -4.45 10.60 -5.58
N TYR A 48 -3.47 9.90 -4.99
CA TYR A 48 -2.42 10.56 -4.21
C TYR A 48 -1.61 11.57 -5.02
N MET A 49 -1.27 11.23 -6.27
CA MET A 49 -0.60 12.16 -7.17
C MET A 49 -1.45 13.41 -7.45
N SER A 50 -2.74 13.24 -7.74
CA SER A 50 -3.67 14.36 -7.94
C SER A 50 -3.80 15.24 -6.69
N ILE A 51 -3.91 14.62 -5.52
CA ILE A 51 -4.01 15.34 -4.24
C ILE A 51 -2.74 16.13 -3.95
N SER A 52 -1.54 15.56 -4.19
CA SER A 52 -0.27 16.26 -3.97
C SER A 52 -0.16 17.55 -4.81
N GLN A 53 -0.59 17.49 -6.07
CA GLN A 53 -0.62 18.62 -7.00
C GLN A 53 -1.63 19.68 -6.56
N ASN A 54 -2.85 19.27 -6.19
CA ASN A 54 -3.86 20.18 -5.65
C ASN A 54 -3.41 20.82 -4.33
N GLY A 55 -2.70 20.07 -3.50
CA GLY A 55 -2.07 20.55 -2.27
C GLY A 55 -1.11 21.69 -2.53
N TYR A 56 -0.25 21.54 -3.53
CA TYR A 56 0.71 22.57 -3.96
C TYR A 56 0.00 23.85 -4.41
N ILE A 57 -1.02 23.71 -5.26
CA ILE A 57 -1.83 24.84 -5.75
C ILE A 57 -2.52 25.56 -4.59
N ASN A 58 -3.10 24.81 -3.64
CA ASN A 58 -3.77 25.38 -2.48
C ASN A 58 -2.79 26.16 -1.60
N HIS A 59 -1.57 25.67 -1.38
CA HIS A 59 -0.54 26.41 -0.64
C HIS A 59 -0.20 27.74 -1.31
N PHE A 60 0.04 27.74 -2.62
CA PHE A 60 0.31 28.97 -3.38
C PHE A 60 -0.85 29.98 -3.27
N GLN A 61 -2.09 29.48 -3.25
CA GLN A 61 -3.30 30.28 -3.14
C GLN A 61 -3.75 30.56 -1.69
N GLN A 62 -2.97 30.15 -0.68
CA GLN A 62 -3.31 30.26 0.75
C GLN A 62 -4.68 29.65 1.11
N LYS A 63 -5.04 28.55 0.45
CA LYS A 63 -6.28 27.80 0.68
C LYS A 63 -6.06 26.62 1.62
N SER A 64 -7.10 26.28 2.39
CA SER A 64 -7.08 25.11 3.26
C SER A 64 -7.04 23.81 2.45
N ASN A 65 -6.21 22.86 2.90
CA ASN A 65 -6.13 21.50 2.35
C ASN A 65 -7.02 20.48 3.07
N LYS A 66 -7.95 20.91 3.92
CA LYS A 66 -8.77 20.00 4.75
C LYS A 66 -9.46 18.89 3.92
N SER A 67 -10.12 19.26 2.82
CA SER A 67 -10.80 18.27 1.96
C SER A 67 -9.83 17.27 1.33
N ASN A 68 -8.60 17.69 1.03
CA ASN A 68 -7.57 16.80 0.50
C ASN A 68 -7.11 15.81 1.59
N ILE A 69 -6.89 16.29 2.81
CA ILE A 69 -6.52 15.46 3.97
C ILE A 69 -7.59 14.40 4.25
N ASP A 70 -8.88 14.81 4.26
CA ASP A 70 -10.00 13.90 4.47
C ASP A 70 -10.04 12.79 3.40
N LEU A 71 -9.78 13.13 2.13
CA LEU A 71 -9.68 12.15 1.05
C LEU A 71 -8.49 11.20 1.24
N VAL A 72 -7.33 11.70 1.68
CA VAL A 72 -6.16 10.84 1.94
C VAL A 72 -6.48 9.81 3.01
N HIS A 73 -7.15 10.20 4.10
CA HIS A 73 -7.59 9.25 5.13
C HIS A 73 -8.52 8.15 4.59
N VAL A 74 -9.48 8.51 3.73
CA VAL A 74 -10.35 7.53 3.05
C VAL A 74 -9.52 6.54 2.25
N TYR A 75 -8.54 7.01 1.48
CA TYR A 75 -7.68 6.14 0.68
C TYR A 75 -6.74 5.27 1.52
N ILE A 76 -6.21 5.77 2.63
CA ILE A 76 -5.42 4.96 3.58
C ILE A 76 -6.28 3.80 4.10
N SER A 77 -7.53 4.06 4.47
CA SER A 77 -8.46 3.00 4.89
C SER A 77 -8.67 1.96 3.78
N GLN A 78 -8.93 2.42 2.55
CA GLN A 78 -9.12 1.52 1.41
C GLN A 78 -7.87 0.66 1.12
N ILE A 79 -6.67 1.21 1.26
CA ILE A 79 -5.42 0.46 1.10
C ILE A 79 -5.28 -0.62 2.19
N SER A 80 -5.61 -0.28 3.45
CA SER A 80 -5.56 -1.24 4.55
C SER A 80 -6.55 -2.38 4.36
N ASP A 81 -7.74 -2.09 3.84
CA ASP A 81 -8.74 -3.12 3.49
C ASP A 81 -8.21 -4.05 2.39
N ILE A 82 -7.64 -3.49 1.31
CA ILE A 82 -7.01 -4.27 0.23
C ILE A 82 -5.87 -5.14 0.76
N ARG A 83 -5.03 -4.60 1.66
CA ARG A 83 -3.95 -5.37 2.29
C ARG A 83 -4.50 -6.56 3.06
N THR A 84 -5.55 -6.34 3.85
CA THR A 84 -6.21 -7.39 4.64
C THR A 84 -6.76 -8.48 3.71
N GLU A 85 -7.45 -8.10 2.63
CA GLU A 85 -7.93 -9.03 1.60
C GLU A 85 -6.77 -9.86 1.00
N LEU A 86 -5.66 -9.23 0.64
CA LEU A 86 -4.48 -9.89 0.07
C LEU A 86 -3.79 -10.83 1.08
N GLU A 87 -3.72 -10.45 2.36
CA GLU A 87 -3.17 -11.29 3.42
C GLU A 87 -4.03 -12.53 3.69
N GLU A 88 -5.36 -12.38 3.62
CA GLU A 88 -6.26 -13.52 3.67
C GLU A 88 -6.06 -14.44 2.45
N TYR A 89 -5.96 -13.87 1.25
CA TYR A 89 -5.68 -14.66 0.04
C TYR A 89 -4.37 -15.42 0.10
N LYS A 90 -3.34 -14.83 0.72
CA LYS A 90 -2.03 -15.47 0.89
C LYS A 90 -2.07 -16.76 1.71
N LYS A 91 -3.12 -16.97 2.53
CA LYS A 91 -3.30 -18.18 3.37
C LYS A 91 -3.76 -19.40 2.57
N ASN A 92 -4.21 -19.23 1.32
CA ASN A 92 -4.64 -20.32 0.46
C ASN A 92 -3.44 -21.16 -0.05
N ASP A 93 -3.73 -22.36 -0.57
CA ASP A 93 -2.72 -23.17 -1.25
C ASP A 93 -2.43 -22.59 -2.64
N LEU A 94 -1.36 -21.82 -2.71
CA LEU A 94 -0.94 -21.08 -3.89
C LEU A 94 0.41 -21.57 -4.41
N ASP A 95 0.54 -21.57 -5.73
CA ASP A 95 1.84 -21.75 -6.37
C ASP A 95 2.81 -20.62 -6.01
N LYS A 96 4.10 -20.86 -6.26
CA LYS A 96 5.18 -19.94 -5.91
C LYS A 96 5.02 -18.56 -6.58
N PHE A 97 4.52 -18.50 -7.80
CA PHE A 97 4.35 -17.25 -8.54
C PHE A 97 3.18 -16.44 -7.98
N ALA A 98 2.04 -17.06 -7.71
CA ALA A 98 0.90 -16.42 -7.07
C ALA A 98 1.26 -15.87 -5.67
N LYS A 99 1.99 -16.64 -4.86
CA LYS A 99 2.50 -16.18 -3.54
C LYS A 99 3.41 -14.97 -3.66
N ARG A 100 4.28 -14.94 -4.68
CA ARG A 100 5.18 -13.81 -4.94
C ARG A 100 4.38 -12.55 -5.29
N LYS A 101 3.44 -12.65 -6.24
CA LYS A 101 2.59 -11.52 -6.66
C LYS A 101 1.81 -10.92 -5.49
N ILE A 102 1.15 -11.77 -4.70
CA ILE A 102 0.40 -11.31 -3.52
C ILE A 102 1.34 -10.65 -2.50
N THR A 103 2.52 -11.20 -2.26
CA THR A 103 3.50 -10.60 -1.35
C THR A 103 4.00 -9.24 -1.87
N THR A 104 4.21 -9.09 -3.17
CA THR A 104 4.55 -7.80 -3.79
C THR A 104 3.42 -6.79 -3.64
N LEU A 105 2.16 -7.20 -3.86
CA LEU A 105 1.00 -6.32 -3.68
C LEU A 105 0.84 -5.87 -2.23
N ILE A 106 1.03 -6.78 -1.26
CA ILE A 106 1.05 -6.42 0.18
C ILE A 106 2.15 -5.39 0.46
N ALA A 107 3.36 -5.58 -0.06
CA ALA A 107 4.43 -4.61 0.10
C ALA A 107 4.06 -3.24 -0.50
N ILE A 108 3.45 -3.22 -1.69
CA ILE A 108 2.96 -1.98 -2.33
C ILE A 108 1.90 -1.30 -1.45
N THR A 109 0.96 -2.04 -0.86
CA THR A 109 -0.04 -1.45 0.04
C THR A 109 0.61 -0.79 1.25
N LEU A 110 1.64 -1.39 1.85
CA LEU A 110 2.39 -0.78 2.96
C LEU A 110 3.08 0.53 2.56
N TYR A 111 3.71 0.56 1.38
CA TYR A 111 4.33 1.78 0.86
C TYR A 111 3.31 2.86 0.52
N LEU A 112 2.12 2.49 0.05
CA LEU A 112 1.05 3.45 -0.19
C LEU A 112 0.47 4.01 1.11
N GLU A 113 0.30 3.20 2.16
CA GLU A 113 -0.10 3.72 3.47
C GLU A 113 0.90 4.76 4.00
N ASP A 114 2.20 4.45 3.93
CA ASP A 114 3.28 5.36 4.33
C ASP A 114 3.28 6.65 3.48
N MET A 115 3.14 6.52 2.16
CA MET A 115 2.99 7.64 1.23
C MET A 115 1.76 8.50 1.56
N GLY A 116 0.66 7.89 2.01
CA GLY A 116 -0.54 8.58 2.46
C GLY A 116 -0.30 9.39 3.75
N GLN A 117 0.40 8.83 4.73
CA GLN A 117 0.76 9.56 5.95
C GLN A 117 1.67 10.75 5.65
N ASN A 118 2.72 10.54 4.85
CA ASN A 118 3.61 11.61 4.40
C ASN A 118 2.86 12.70 3.62
N LEU A 119 1.83 12.33 2.85
CA LEU A 119 0.99 13.29 2.13
C LEU A 119 0.12 14.12 3.07
N ILE A 120 -0.39 13.55 4.17
CA ILE A 120 -1.10 14.31 5.21
C ILE A 120 -0.19 15.34 5.86
N ASP A 121 1.04 14.94 6.20
CA ASP A 121 2.05 15.83 6.78
C ASP A 121 2.37 16.99 5.82
N TYR A 122 2.62 16.68 4.55
CA TYR A 122 2.81 17.67 3.48
C TYR A 122 1.66 18.67 3.39
N LEU A 123 0.41 18.19 3.33
CA LEU A 123 -0.79 19.02 3.17
C LEU A 123 -1.05 19.93 4.39
N SER A 124 -0.50 19.55 5.54
CA SER A 124 -0.62 20.26 6.82
C SER A 124 0.54 21.22 7.09
N GLU A 125 1.65 21.06 6.37
CA GLU A 125 2.86 21.86 6.55
C GLU A 125 2.70 23.28 5.99
N THR A 126 3.31 24.24 6.65
CA THR A 126 3.28 25.66 6.30
C THR A 126 4.62 26.17 5.75
N LYS A 127 5.70 25.43 5.97
CA LYS A 127 7.05 25.76 5.49
C LYS A 127 7.28 25.19 4.09
N VAL A 128 7.67 26.07 3.17
CA VAL A 128 7.91 25.73 1.75
C VAL A 128 9.03 24.70 1.57
N GLN A 129 10.10 24.72 2.37
CA GLN A 129 11.20 23.77 2.22
C GLN A 129 10.76 22.34 2.58
N ASP A 130 10.11 22.19 3.73
CA ASP A 130 9.61 20.90 4.20
C ASP A 130 8.59 20.33 3.19
N GLN A 131 7.78 21.19 2.56
CA GLN A 131 6.87 20.80 1.47
C GLN A 131 7.59 20.24 0.23
N VAL A 132 8.69 20.85 -0.19
CA VAL A 132 9.48 20.36 -1.34
C VAL A 132 10.11 19.00 -1.03
N ASP A 133 10.63 18.82 0.19
CA ASP A 133 11.25 17.57 0.62
C ASP A 133 10.22 16.43 0.66
N TYR A 134 9.02 16.66 1.22
CA TYR A 134 7.94 15.68 1.19
C TYR A 134 7.47 15.36 -0.23
N TYR A 135 7.41 16.35 -1.12
CA TYR A 135 7.01 16.13 -2.51
C TYR A 135 8.02 15.26 -3.28
N ASP A 136 9.33 15.48 -3.10
CA ASP A 136 10.37 14.63 -3.72
C ASP A 136 10.30 13.18 -3.22
N ILE A 137 10.13 12.99 -1.91
CA ILE A 137 9.93 11.65 -1.32
C ILE A 137 8.69 10.97 -1.93
N HIS A 138 7.58 11.71 -2.03
CA HIS A 138 6.32 11.23 -2.61
C HIS A 138 6.49 10.79 -4.06
N LEU A 139 7.23 11.56 -4.88
CA LEU A 139 7.53 11.20 -6.27
C LEU A 139 8.40 9.93 -6.39
N ARG A 140 9.42 9.79 -5.54
CA ARG A 140 10.29 8.61 -5.52
C ARG A 140 9.54 7.35 -5.14
N ILE A 141 8.74 7.40 -4.07
CA ILE A 141 7.91 6.27 -3.62
C ILE A 141 6.89 5.91 -4.70
N ASN A 142 6.22 6.90 -5.30
CA ASN A 142 5.28 6.68 -6.39
C ASN A 142 5.93 6.01 -7.62
N SER A 143 7.14 6.42 -7.99
CA SER A 143 7.90 5.81 -9.11
C SER A 143 8.22 4.34 -8.83
N PHE A 144 8.68 4.02 -7.62
CA PHE A 144 8.92 2.64 -7.18
C PHE A 144 7.65 1.79 -7.23
N ILE A 145 6.53 2.31 -6.70
CA ILE A 145 5.24 1.64 -6.71
C ILE A 145 4.77 1.38 -8.15
N LEU A 146 4.87 2.37 -9.03
CA LEU A 146 4.49 2.23 -10.44
C LEU A 146 5.28 1.11 -11.11
N SER A 147 6.61 1.08 -10.94
CA SER A 147 7.45 0.03 -11.51
C SER A 147 7.07 -1.36 -10.98
N ALA A 148 6.85 -1.50 -9.67
CA ALA A 148 6.45 -2.76 -9.07
C ALA A 148 5.06 -3.22 -9.55
N LEU A 149 4.09 -2.31 -9.69
CA LEU A 149 2.76 -2.61 -10.22
C LEU A 149 2.80 -3.06 -11.68
N THR A 150 3.57 -2.37 -12.52
CA THR A 150 3.74 -2.75 -13.93
C THR A 150 4.29 -4.17 -14.05
N ASN A 151 5.33 -4.50 -13.28
CA ASN A 151 5.89 -5.86 -13.29
C ASN A 151 4.86 -6.93 -12.90
N VAL A 152 4.04 -6.68 -11.86
CA VAL A 152 2.99 -7.63 -11.43
C VAL A 152 1.91 -7.79 -12.51
N LYS A 153 1.56 -6.70 -13.20
CA LYS A 153 0.54 -6.69 -14.27
C LYS A 153 1.03 -7.41 -15.53
N ASP A 154 2.28 -7.20 -15.94
CA ASP A 154 2.89 -7.87 -17.08
C ASP A 154 3.00 -9.38 -16.83
N GLU A 155 3.33 -9.80 -15.61
CA GLU A 155 3.32 -11.21 -15.24
C GLU A 155 1.90 -11.85 -15.26
N LEU A 156 0.82 -11.07 -15.26
CA LEU A 156 -0.56 -11.57 -15.38
C LEU A 156 -1.00 -11.74 -16.84
N SER A 157 -0.46 -10.94 -17.77
CA SER A 157 -0.83 -10.94 -19.19
C SER A 157 -0.08 -11.97 -20.03
N LEU A 158 1.03 -12.54 -19.55
CA LEU A 158 1.84 -13.56 -20.24
C LEU A 158 1.25 -14.99 -20.18
N LYS A 159 -0.09 -15.14 -20.15
CA LYS A 159 -0.79 -16.44 -20.23
C LYS A 159 -1.19 -16.81 -21.65
#